data_AF-A0A5C8LSN1-F1
#
_entry.id   AF-A0A5C8LSN1-F1
#
_cell.length_a   1.000
_cell.length_b   1.000
_cell.length_c   1.000
_cell.angle_alpha   90.00
_cell.angle_beta   90.00
_cell.angle_gamma   90.00
#
_symmetry.space_group_name_H-M   'P 1'
#
loop_
_entity.id
_entity.type
_entity.pdbx_description
1 polymer ?
#
loop_
_entity_poly.entity_id
_entity_poly.type
_entity_poly.pdbx_seq_one_letter_code
_entity_poly.pdbx_strand_id
1 'polypeptide(L)'
;MIVDYTDQFATTVLGYKFQYGAAHWQNLLDANDDTHLSFADKMKYLLFLWHDEEDKLNEYGATEGYTYTGELLLMVRSKLSDESQETKYNDAVKYLKSEASKVLDGFINCDGYRVMRWKKIEVYDEFDTNMDGLKIQFTIEFKEQ
;
A
#
# COMPACT_ATOMS: atom_id res chain seq x y z
N MET A 1 -4.84 9.25 11.97
CA MET A 1 -3.89 10.16 11.28
C MET A 1 -3.23 9.49 10.08
N ILE A 2 -2.33 8.50 10.26
CA ILE A 2 -1.63 7.89 9.10
C ILE A 2 -2.57 7.17 8.14
N VAL A 3 -3.58 6.46 8.66
CA VAL A 3 -4.60 5.79 7.84
C VAL A 3 -5.40 6.80 7.03
N ASP A 4 -5.90 7.86 7.68
CA ASP A 4 -6.71 8.92 7.04
C ASP A 4 -5.91 9.64 5.95
N TYR A 5 -4.64 9.97 6.24
CA TYR A 5 -3.74 10.55 5.24
C TYR A 5 -3.55 9.61 4.05
N THR A 6 -3.29 8.32 4.31
CA THR A 6 -3.05 7.32 3.26
C THR A 6 -4.28 7.14 2.39
N ASP A 7 -5.48 7.09 2.99
CA ASP A 7 -6.75 7.01 2.27
C ASP A 7 -6.92 8.21 1.35
N GLN A 8 -6.85 9.43 1.90
CA GLN A 8 -7.01 10.64 1.13
C GLN A 8 -5.99 10.73 -0.01
N PHE A 9 -4.71 10.45 0.26
CA PHE A 9 -3.67 10.48 -0.75
C PHE A 9 -3.91 9.44 -1.85
N ALA A 10 -4.20 8.19 -1.47
CA ALA A 10 -4.43 7.11 -2.43
C ALA A 10 -5.66 7.37 -3.31
N THR A 11 -6.77 7.80 -2.72
CA THR A 11 -8.04 7.97 -3.44
C THR A 11 -8.08 9.26 -4.26
N THR A 12 -7.65 10.38 -3.68
CA THR A 12 -7.83 11.71 -4.30
C THR A 12 -6.67 12.13 -5.19
N VAL A 13 -5.45 11.71 -4.86
CA VAL A 13 -4.24 12.09 -5.62
C VAL A 13 -3.85 11.01 -6.61
N LEU A 14 -3.85 9.75 -6.19
CA LEU A 14 -3.41 8.63 -7.04
C LEU A 14 -4.57 7.94 -7.78
N GLY A 15 -5.82 8.13 -7.35
CA GLY A 15 -6.98 7.48 -7.95
C GLY A 15 -7.06 5.97 -7.68
N TYR A 16 -6.42 5.49 -6.61
CA TYR A 16 -6.44 4.08 -6.21
C TYR A 16 -7.66 3.78 -5.36
N LYS A 17 -8.10 2.51 -5.34
CA LYS A 17 -9.07 2.03 -4.36
C LYS A 17 -8.35 1.73 -3.04
N PHE A 18 -8.70 2.47 -1.99
CA PHE A 18 -8.14 2.28 -0.65
C PHE A 18 -9.05 1.41 0.22
N GLN A 19 -8.46 0.59 1.09
CA GLN A 19 -9.20 -0.12 2.13
C GLN A 19 -8.31 -0.39 3.35
N TYR A 20 -8.83 -0.11 4.54
CA TYR A 20 -8.13 -0.38 5.81
C TYR A 20 -8.73 -1.58 6.56
N GLY A 21 -7.86 -2.43 7.09
CA GLY A 21 -8.24 -3.58 7.92
C GLY A 21 -7.35 -4.80 7.69
N ALA A 22 -7.36 -5.74 8.63
CA ALA A 22 -6.55 -6.95 8.53
C ALA A 22 -6.90 -7.74 7.26
N ALA A 23 -5.91 -8.43 6.67
CA ALA A 23 -6.04 -9.09 5.38
C ALA A 23 -7.27 -10.01 5.26
N HIS A 24 -7.62 -10.76 6.32
CA HIS A 24 -8.77 -11.67 6.29
C HIS A 24 -10.15 -10.96 6.29
N TRP A 25 -10.20 -9.65 6.60
CA TRP A 25 -11.40 -8.81 6.46
C TRP A 25 -11.41 -7.99 5.16
N GLN A 26 -10.33 -8.06 4.37
CA GLN A 26 -10.23 -7.40 3.08
C GLN A 26 -11.02 -8.22 2.05
N ASN A 27 -12.32 -7.99 1.97
CA ASN A 27 -13.19 -8.63 0.98
C ASN A 27 -12.95 -8.02 -0.41
N LEU A 28 -11.95 -8.52 -1.12
CA LEU A 28 -11.72 -8.20 -2.53
C LEU A 28 -12.54 -9.06 -3.50
N LEU A 29 -13.48 -9.87 -3.02
CA LEU A 29 -14.42 -10.63 -3.86
C LEU A 29 -15.19 -9.73 -4.84
N ASP A 30 -15.45 -8.48 -4.46
CA ASP A 30 -16.10 -7.46 -5.29
C ASP A 30 -15.10 -6.61 -6.11
N ALA A 31 -13.85 -7.05 -6.25
CA ALA A 31 -12.91 -6.39 -7.15
C ALA A 31 -13.42 -6.48 -8.60
N ASN A 32 -13.40 -5.36 -9.32
CA ASN A 32 -13.83 -5.33 -10.71
C ASN A 32 -12.94 -6.27 -11.54
N ASP A 33 -13.53 -6.98 -12.50
CA ASP A 33 -12.74 -7.72 -13.47
C ASP A 33 -12.28 -6.78 -14.60
N ASP A 34 -11.08 -6.25 -14.43
CA ASP A 34 -10.37 -5.41 -15.40
C ASP A 34 -9.14 -6.12 -16.00
N THR A 35 -9.09 -7.45 -15.89
CA THR A 35 -7.93 -8.24 -16.28
C THR A 35 -7.61 -8.16 -17.78
N HIS A 36 -8.58 -7.74 -18.59
CA HIS A 36 -8.46 -7.50 -20.03
C HIS A 36 -7.85 -6.14 -20.39
N LEU A 37 -7.78 -5.19 -19.45
CA LEU A 37 -7.26 -3.85 -19.67
C LEU A 37 -5.72 -3.81 -19.63
N SER A 38 -5.16 -2.74 -20.22
CA SER A 38 -3.74 -2.42 -20.06
C SER A 38 -3.41 -2.07 -18.61
N PHE A 39 -2.17 -2.26 -18.17
CA PHE A 39 -1.77 -1.93 -16.78
C PHE A 39 -2.10 -0.49 -16.38
N ALA A 40 -1.98 0.45 -17.32
CA ALA A 40 -2.29 1.86 -17.06
C ALA A 40 -3.76 2.05 -16.64
N ASP A 41 -4.66 1.32 -17.28
CA ASP A 41 -6.12 1.45 -17.10
C ASP A 41 -6.69 0.52 -16.01
N LYS A 42 -5.90 -0.45 -15.53
CA LYS A 42 -6.29 -1.30 -14.40
C LYS A 42 -6.48 -0.49 -13.12
N MET A 43 -7.53 -0.85 -12.38
CA MET A 43 -7.79 -0.41 -11.02
C MET A 43 -6.68 -0.91 -10.11
N LYS A 44 -6.06 0.03 -9.40
CA LYS A 44 -4.99 -0.22 -8.44
C LYS A 44 -5.58 -0.18 -7.05
N TYR A 45 -5.26 -1.19 -6.25
CA TYR A 45 -5.76 -1.35 -4.89
C TYR A 45 -4.62 -1.09 -3.92
N LEU A 46 -4.83 -0.18 -2.96
CA LEU A 46 -3.92 0.03 -1.84
C LEU A 46 -4.63 -0.38 -0.55
N LEU A 47 -4.32 -1.59 -0.06
CA LEU A 47 -4.87 -2.11 1.18
C LEU A 47 -3.93 -1.78 2.33
N PHE A 48 -4.42 -1.05 3.32
CA PHE A 48 -3.69 -0.80 4.56
C PHE A 48 -4.05 -1.90 5.54
N LEU A 49 -3.12 -2.84 5.78
CA LEU A 49 -3.44 -4.05 6.52
C LEU A 49 -3.48 -3.82 8.03
N TRP A 50 -2.39 -3.29 8.57
CA TRP A 50 -2.23 -3.03 9.99
C TRP A 50 -1.12 -2.01 10.20
N HIS A 51 -1.13 -1.37 11.36
CA HIS A 51 -0.01 -0.61 11.89
C HIS A 51 -0.02 -0.68 13.41
N ASP A 52 1.17 -0.58 13.98
CA ASP A 52 1.41 -0.20 15.36
C ASP A 52 1.72 1.30 15.39
N GLU A 53 1.22 1.98 16.41
CA GLU A 53 1.50 3.38 16.72
C GLU A 53 2.23 3.43 18.07
N GLU A 54 3.40 4.07 18.08
CA GLU A 54 4.22 4.26 19.28
C GLU A 54 4.40 5.76 19.54
N ASP A 55 4.03 6.22 20.74
CA ASP A 55 4.33 7.57 21.21
C ASP A 55 5.83 7.78 21.36
N LYS A 56 6.35 8.86 20.79
CA LYS A 56 7.66 9.38 21.12
C LYS A 56 7.51 10.41 22.23
N LEU A 57 8.09 10.12 23.39
CA LEU A 57 8.04 11.00 24.55
C LEU A 57 9.33 11.83 24.66
N ASN A 58 9.18 13.11 24.99
CA ASN A 58 10.30 13.97 25.34
C ASN A 58 10.81 13.69 26.77
N GLU A 59 11.83 14.43 27.20
CA GLU A 59 12.44 14.30 28.54
C GLU A 59 11.48 14.58 29.71
N TYR A 60 10.36 15.24 29.46
CA TYR A 60 9.31 15.55 30.44
C TYR A 60 8.14 14.56 30.39
N GLY A 61 8.21 13.54 29.53
CA GLY A 61 7.16 12.53 29.37
C GLY A 61 5.94 12.99 28.57
N ALA A 62 6.03 14.11 27.85
CA ALA A 62 4.99 14.54 26.91
C ALA A 62 5.27 14.01 25.50
N THR A 63 4.22 13.66 24.76
CA THR A 63 4.33 13.22 23.36
C THR A 63 4.89 14.34 22.49
N GLU A 64 5.94 14.04 21.72
CA GLU A 64 6.57 14.92 20.73
C GLU A 64 6.40 14.40 19.29
N GLY A 65 5.76 13.23 19.13
CA GLY A 65 5.48 12.63 17.84
C GLY A 65 5.12 11.16 17.95
N TYR A 66 5.03 10.51 16.79
CA TYR A 66 4.60 9.12 16.67
C TYR A 66 5.54 8.35 15.76
N THR A 67 5.72 7.06 16.04
CA THR A 67 6.29 6.09 15.09
C THR A 67 5.19 5.15 14.65
N TYR A 68 5.03 5.03 13.34
CA TYR A 68 4.12 4.09 12.70
C TYR A 68 4.92 2.96 12.07
N THR A 69 4.67 1.72 12.46
CA THR A 69 5.20 0.53 11.76
C THR A 69 4.04 -0.29 11.26
N GLY A 70 4.06 -0.69 9.99
CA GLY A 70 2.93 -1.43 9.44
C GLY A 70 3.15 -2.01 8.06
N GLU A 71 2.05 -2.47 7.48
CA GLU A 71 2.04 -3.12 6.18
C GLU A 71 0.92 -2.61 5.26
N LEU A 72 1.29 -2.41 4.00
CA LEU A 72 0.39 -2.12 2.90
C LEU A 72 0.48 -3.23 1.85
N LEU A 73 -0.60 -3.46 1.10
CA LEU A 73 -0.60 -4.21 -0.15
C LEU A 73 -0.98 -3.29 -1.30
N LEU A 74 -0.12 -3.19 -2.30
CA LEU A 74 -0.39 -2.50 -3.56
C LEU A 74 -0.55 -3.54 -4.66
N MET A 75 -1.75 -3.65 -5.23
CA MET A 75 -2.10 -4.78 -6.09
C MET A 75 -2.97 -4.39 -7.28
N VAL A 76 -2.99 -5.27 -8.28
CA VAL A 76 -3.96 -5.29 -9.37
C VAL A 76 -4.47 -6.71 -9.55
N ARG A 77 -5.63 -6.84 -10.19
CA ARG A 77 -6.16 -8.16 -10.55
C ARG A 77 -5.38 -8.75 -11.73
N SER A 78 -5.02 -10.02 -11.62
CA SER A 78 -4.39 -10.77 -12.71
C SER A 78 -5.30 -11.88 -13.24
N LYS A 79 -4.99 -12.39 -14.43
CA LYS A 79 -5.82 -13.41 -15.04
C LYS A 79 -5.52 -14.74 -14.36
N LEU A 80 -6.57 -15.48 -14.01
CA LEU A 80 -6.43 -16.85 -13.51
C LEU A 80 -5.77 -17.79 -14.53
N SER A 81 -5.83 -17.43 -15.81
CA SER A 81 -5.18 -18.17 -16.91
C SER A 81 -3.70 -17.86 -17.07
N ASP A 82 -3.12 -16.94 -16.29
CA ASP A 82 -1.70 -16.61 -16.40
C ASP A 82 -0.86 -17.82 -15.92
N GLU A 83 -0.16 -18.46 -16.86
CA GLU A 83 0.42 -19.79 -16.66
C GLU A 83 1.71 -19.80 -15.81
N SER A 84 2.30 -18.63 -15.52
CA SER A 84 3.56 -18.54 -14.79
C SER A 84 3.74 -17.26 -13.98
N GLN A 85 4.58 -17.33 -12.95
CA GLN A 85 5.01 -16.18 -12.16
C GLN A 85 5.76 -15.14 -13.02
N GLU A 86 6.48 -15.57 -14.05
CA GLU A 86 7.19 -14.66 -14.97
C GLU A 86 6.19 -13.81 -15.78
N THR A 87 5.10 -14.40 -16.23
CA THR A 87 4.01 -13.69 -16.92
C THR A 87 3.40 -12.64 -15.98
N LYS A 88 3.02 -13.04 -14.77
CA LYS A 88 2.47 -12.13 -13.74
C LYS A 88 3.41 -10.99 -13.38
N TYR A 89 4.71 -11.29 -13.27
CA TYR A 89 5.73 -10.28 -13.05
C TYR A 89 5.78 -9.26 -14.20
N ASN A 90 5.82 -9.76 -15.43
CA ASN A 90 5.94 -8.94 -16.62
C ASN A 90 4.69 -8.11 -16.92
N ASP A 91 3.50 -8.59 -16.54
CA ASP A 91 2.24 -7.94 -16.85
C ASP A 91 1.80 -6.96 -15.76
N ALA A 92 2.16 -7.23 -14.50
CA ALA A 92 1.70 -6.43 -13.36
C ALA A 92 2.84 -5.98 -12.44
N VAL A 93 3.53 -6.91 -11.78
CA VAL A 93 4.39 -6.59 -10.63
C VAL A 93 5.53 -5.63 -10.98
N LYS A 94 6.12 -5.75 -12.18
CA LYS A 94 7.19 -4.83 -12.62
C LYS A 94 6.73 -3.37 -12.66
N TYR A 95 5.48 -3.12 -13.06
CA TYR A 95 4.93 -1.76 -13.14
C TYR A 95 4.49 -1.25 -11.77
N LEU A 96 3.98 -2.13 -10.90
CA LEU A 96 3.64 -1.78 -9.53
C LEU A 96 4.86 -1.30 -8.73
N LYS A 97 6.08 -1.67 -9.10
CA LYS A 97 7.31 -1.12 -8.48
C LYS A 97 7.41 0.41 -8.66
N SER A 98 6.93 0.94 -9.78
CA SER A 98 6.87 2.39 -10.03
C SER A 98 5.71 3.03 -9.27
N GLU A 99 4.54 2.38 -9.27
CA GLU A 99 3.39 2.86 -8.49
C GLU A 99 3.69 2.91 -6.98
N ALA A 100 4.44 1.94 -6.45
CA ALA A 100 4.90 1.93 -5.06
C ALA A 100 5.88 3.07 -4.74
N SER A 101 6.62 3.58 -5.72
CA SER A 101 7.44 4.78 -5.54
C SER A 101 6.58 6.03 -5.41
N LYS A 102 5.47 6.13 -6.18
CA LYS A 102 4.52 7.25 -6.02
C LYS A 102 3.90 7.28 -4.63
N VAL A 103 3.58 6.11 -4.08
CA VAL A 103 3.07 5.99 -2.70
C VAL A 103 4.12 6.49 -1.70
N LEU A 104 5.38 6.05 -1.86
CA LEU A 104 6.50 6.51 -1.03
C LEU A 104 6.70 8.04 -1.12
N ASP A 105 6.69 8.58 -2.33
CA ASP A 105 6.87 10.02 -2.58
C ASP A 105 5.77 10.85 -1.89
N GLY A 106 4.55 10.32 -1.79
CA GLY A 106 3.48 10.92 -1.00
C GLY A 106 3.89 11.13 0.46
N PHE A 107 4.48 10.12 1.11
CA PHE A 107 4.92 10.25 2.50
C PHE A 107 6.17 11.13 2.65
N ILE A 108 7.10 11.09 1.68
CA ILE A 108 8.30 11.93 1.73
C ILE A 108 7.95 13.41 1.59
N ASN A 109 6.97 13.74 0.76
CA ASN A 109 6.59 15.13 0.47
C ASN A 109 5.56 15.70 1.44
N CYS A 110 5.09 14.92 2.42
CA CYS A 110 4.12 15.38 3.41
C CYS A 110 4.84 15.93 4.64
N ASP A 111 4.64 17.22 4.91
CA ASP A 111 5.24 17.90 6.06
C ASP A 111 4.90 17.18 7.37
N GLY A 112 5.92 16.98 8.21
CA GLY A 112 5.81 16.27 9.48
C GLY A 112 6.11 14.78 9.40
N TYR A 113 6.00 14.15 8.22
CA TYR A 113 6.38 12.75 8.05
C TYR A 113 7.85 12.56 7.66
N ARG A 114 8.45 11.49 8.17
CA ARG A 114 9.79 11.01 7.80
C ARG A 114 9.77 9.51 7.62
N VAL A 115 10.04 9.04 6.40
CA VAL A 115 10.11 7.61 6.10
C VAL A 115 11.45 7.04 6.59
N MET A 116 11.39 6.09 7.51
CA MET A 116 12.57 5.43 8.08
C MET A 116 12.87 4.10 7.38
N ARG A 117 11.82 3.39 6.95
CA ARG A 117 11.92 2.11 6.25
C ARG A 117 10.81 1.96 5.22
N TRP A 118 11.18 1.44 4.06
CA TRP A 118 10.24 1.10 2.99
C TRP A 118 10.73 -0.17 2.26
N LYS A 119 10.18 -1.34 2.63
CA LYS A 119 10.57 -2.63 2.05
C LYS A 119 9.46 -3.16 1.16
N LYS A 120 9.77 -3.36 -0.12
CA LYS A 120 8.87 -3.96 -1.12
C LYS A 120 9.13 -5.46 -1.23
N ILE A 121 8.08 -6.27 -1.17
CA ILE A 121 8.10 -7.72 -1.27
C ILE A 121 7.06 -8.11 -2.33
N GLU A 122 7.47 -8.88 -3.33
CA GLU A 122 6.55 -9.35 -4.37
C GLU A 122 5.60 -10.39 -3.80
N VAL A 123 4.32 -10.29 -4.18
CA VAL A 123 3.27 -11.23 -3.80
C VAL A 123 2.45 -11.59 -5.03
N TYR A 124 1.99 -12.83 -5.08
CA TYR A 124 1.30 -13.42 -6.22
C TYR A 124 0.15 -14.28 -5.72
N ASP A 125 -0.94 -14.33 -6.49
CA ASP A 125 -2.12 -15.14 -6.16
C ASP A 125 -2.68 -14.83 -4.76
N GLU A 126 -2.60 -13.57 -4.32
CA GLU A 126 -3.14 -13.17 -3.02
C GLU A 126 -4.66 -13.04 -3.11
N PHE A 127 -5.34 -13.48 -2.04
CA PHE A 127 -6.79 -13.54 -1.93
C PHE A 127 -7.47 -14.47 -2.95
N ASP A 128 -8.77 -14.70 -2.76
CA ASP A 128 -9.57 -15.58 -3.64
C ASP A 128 -9.78 -15.01 -5.06
N THR A 129 -9.37 -13.76 -5.31
CA THR A 129 -9.58 -13.07 -6.60
C THR A 129 -8.34 -12.97 -7.48
N ASN A 130 -7.26 -13.65 -7.10
CA ASN A 130 -6.00 -13.68 -7.84
C ASN A 130 -5.43 -12.27 -8.06
N MET A 131 -5.01 -11.67 -6.95
CA MET A 131 -4.38 -10.36 -6.94
C MET A 131 -2.87 -10.53 -6.90
N ASP A 132 -2.17 -9.86 -7.82
CA ASP A 132 -0.71 -9.83 -7.83
C ASP A 132 -0.23 -8.41 -7.49
N GLY A 133 0.90 -8.33 -6.78
CA GLY A 133 1.50 -7.04 -6.52
C GLY A 133 2.63 -7.01 -5.52
N LEU A 134 2.60 -6.00 -4.65
CA LEU A 134 3.67 -5.68 -3.71
C LEU A 134 3.12 -5.53 -2.30
N LYS A 135 3.66 -6.33 -1.38
CA LYS A 135 3.59 -6.07 0.06
C LYS A 135 4.66 -5.07 0.43
N ILE A 136 4.25 -4.00 1.09
CA ILE A 136 5.12 -2.91 1.51
C ILE A 136 5.13 -2.89 3.03
N GLN A 137 6.29 -3.19 3.62
CA GLN A 137 6.50 -3.01 5.05
C GLN A 137 7.15 -1.65 5.28
N PHE A 138 6.55 -0.82 6.13
CA PHE A 138 7.01 0.54 6.36
C PHE A 138 7.30 0.82 7.83
N THR A 139 8.17 1.80 8.06
CA THR A 139 8.31 2.52 9.32
C THR A 139 8.38 4.00 9.00
N ILE A 140 7.47 4.80 9.57
CA ILE A 140 7.33 6.22 9.32
C ILE A 140 7.24 6.94 10.66
N GLU A 141 7.99 8.01 10.82
CA GLU A 141 7.89 8.90 11.97
C GLU A 141 7.02 10.11 11.60
N PHE A 142 6.20 10.56 12.54
CA PHE A 142 5.52 11.84 12.48
C PHE A 142 5.98 12.71 13.65
N LYS A 143 6.29 13.97 13.39
CA LYS A 143 6.59 14.95 14.45
C LYS A 143 5.48 15.99 14.50
N GLU A 144 4.90 16.16 15.67
CA GLU A 144 4.04 17.32 15.92
C GLU A 144 4.91 18.57 15.96
N GLN A 145 4.54 19.60 15.21
CA GLN A 145 5.24 20.90 15.20
C GLN A 145 4.83 21.74 16.39
#